data_AF-A0A821UPK6-F1
#
_entry.id   AF-A0A821UPK6-F1
#
_cell.length_a   1.000
_cell.length_b   1.000
_cell.length_c   1.000
_cell.angle_alpha   90.00
_cell.angle_beta   90.00
_cell.angle_gamma   90.00
#
_symmetry.space_group_name_H-M   'P 1'
#
loop_
_entity.id
_entity.type
_entity.pdbx_description
1 polymer ?
#
loop_
_entity_poly.entity_id
_entity_poly.type
_entity_poly.pdbx_seq_one_letter_code
_entity_poly.pdbx_strand_id
1 'polypeptide(L)' 'MDGNGALYIADAGNHRVQMWPAGATTGITVAGITGSPGSNSSQLRNPYSIIVDNNG' A
#
# COMPACT_ATOMS: atom_id res chain seq x y z
N MET A 1 9.60 4.45 -3.42
CA MET A 1 10.42 3.79 -2.39
C MET A 1 10.77 4.88 -1.40
N ASP A 2 10.67 4.62 -0.11
CA ASP A 2 11.04 5.62 0.91
C ASP A 2 12.58 5.73 1.08
N GLY A 3 13.02 6.66 1.94
CA GLY A 3 14.44 6.87 2.25
C GLY A 3 15.13 5.68 2.93
N ASN A 4 14.38 4.71 3.46
CA ASN A 4 14.88 3.50 4.09
C ASN A 4 14.89 2.29 3.14
N GLY A 5 14.49 2.49 1.88
CA GLY A 5 14.45 1.43 0.87
C GLY A 5 13.17 0.59 0.86
N ALA A 6 12.12 1.00 1.58
CA ALA A 6 10.84 0.29 1.55
C ALA A 6 10.05 0.63 0.27
N LEU A 7 9.52 -0.39 -0.39
CA LEU A 7 8.70 -0.26 -1.59
C LEU A 7 7.22 -0.23 -1.21
N TYR A 8 6.50 0.76 -1.73
CA TYR A 8 5.06 0.87 -1.57
C TYR A 8 4.38 0.56 -2.90
N ILE A 9 3.37 -0.30 -2.87
CA ILE A 9 2.64 -0.77 -4.05
C ILE A 9 1.15 -0.45 -3.90
N ALA A 10 0.62 0.25 -4.89
CA ALA A 10 -0.81 0.44 -5.06
C ALA A 10 -1.39 -0.82 -5.71
N ASP A 11 -1.83 -1.76 -4.88
CA ASP A 11 -2.37 -3.04 -5.32
C ASP A 11 -3.86 -2.87 -5.67
N ALA A 12 -4.08 -2.18 -6.80
CA ALA A 12 -5.39 -1.68 -7.21
C ALA A 12 -6.45 -2.77 -7.27
N GLY A 13 -6.11 -3.91 -7.87
CA GLY A 13 -6.99 -5.06 -8.04
C GLY A 13 -7.40 -5.73 -6.73
N ASN A 14 -6.56 -5.63 -5.70
CA ASN A 14 -6.87 -6.11 -4.35
C ASN A 14 -7.39 -5.00 -3.43
N HIS A 15 -7.54 -3.78 -3.93
CA HIS A 15 -8.07 -2.63 -3.19
C HIS A 15 -7.29 -2.31 -1.90
N ARG A 16 -5.96 -2.40 -1.96
CA ARG A 16 -5.08 -2.17 -0.81
C ARG A 16 -3.77 -1.48 -1.19
N VAL A 17 -3.03 -1.04 -0.18
CA VAL A 17 -1.63 -0.63 -0.31
C VAL A 17 -0.76 -1.62 0.44
N GLN A 18 0.33 -2.07 -0.20
CA GLN A 18 1.35 -2.91 0.42
C GLN A 18 2.62 -2.09 0.64
N MET A 19 3.28 -2.30 1.78
CA MET A 19 4.66 -1.87 2.03
C MET A 19 5.56 -3.10 2.11
N TRP A 20 6.68 -3.06 1.42
CA TRP A 20 7.71 -4.10 1.43
C TRP A 20 8.99 -3.49 1.97
N PRO A 21 9.44 -3.85 3.18
CA PRO A 21 10.75 -3.44 3.68
C PRO A 21 11.88 -3.83 2.72
N ALA A 22 12.99 -3.09 2.74
CA ALA A 22 14.14 -3.38 1.90
C ALA A 22 14.61 -4.85 2.10
N GLY A 23 14.68 -5.61 1.00
CA GLY A 23 15.08 -7.03 1.03
C GLY A 23 14.02 -8.00 1.56
N ALA A 24 12.82 -7.54 1.88
CA ALA A 24 11.74 -8.42 2.33
C ALA A 24 11.22 -9.32 1.19
N THR A 25 10.86 -10.55 1.54
CA THR A 25 10.19 -11.50 0.63
C THR A 25 8.67 -11.48 0.77
N THR A 26 8.14 -10.73 1.74
CA THR A 26 6.70 -10.57 2.00
C THR A 26 6.35 -9.11 2.24
N GLY A 27 5.14 -8.73 1.84
CA GLY A 27 4.59 -7.39 2.04
C GLY A 27 3.69 -7.30 3.26
N ILE A 28 3.52 -6.08 3.76
CA ILE A 28 2.62 -5.72 4.87
C ILE A 28 1.49 -4.86 4.30
N THR A 29 0.24 -5.17 4.65
CA THR A 29 -0.89 -4.31 4.32
C THR A 29 -0.91 -3.13 5.28
N VAL A 30 -0.70 -1.92 4.74
CA VAL A 30 -0.67 -0.68 5.53
C VAL A 30 -1.93 0.17 5.36
N ALA A 31 -2.72 -0.09 4.30
CA ALA A 31 -4.02 0.54 4.12
C ALA A 31 -4.94 -0.31 3.22
N GLY A 32 -6.26 -0.19 3.44
CA GLY A 32 -7.29 -0.94 2.72
C GLY A 32 -7.52 -2.36 3.24
N ILE A 33 -8.51 -3.03 2.64
CA ILE A 33 -8.89 -4.41 2.99
C ILE A 33 -8.78 -5.26 1.72
N THR A 34 -7.98 -6.32 1.79
CA THR A 34 -7.75 -7.22 0.66
C THR A 34 -9.06 -7.75 0.09
N GLY A 35 -9.27 -7.57 -1.22
CA GLY A 35 -10.39 -8.15 -1.96
C GLY A 35 -11.75 -7.50 -1.69
N SER A 36 -11.80 -6.39 -0.95
CA SER A 36 -13.05 -5.66 -0.67
C SER A 36 -12.91 -4.19 -1.08
N PRO A 37 -13.53 -3.78 -2.20
CA PRO A 37 -13.50 -2.38 -2.61
C PRO A 37 -14.24 -1.52 -1.60
N GLY A 38 -13.66 -0.37 -1.28
CA GLY A 38 -14.14 0.45 -0.19
C GLY A 38 -15.54 1.02 -0.38
N SER A 39 -16.29 0.98 0.72
CA SER A 39 -17.57 1.66 0.95
C SER A 39 -17.61 2.43 2.27
N ASN A 40 -16.54 2.36 3.07
CA ASN A 40 -16.37 3.06 4.34
C ASN A 40 -14.95 3.64 4.49
N SER A 41 -14.72 4.41 5.56
CA SER A 41 -13.50 5.20 5.78
C SER A 41 -12.21 4.39 5.90
N SER A 42 -12.28 3.10 6.22
CA SER A 42 -11.10 2.26 6.43
C SER A 42 -10.73 1.44 5.19
N GLN A 43 -11.50 1.55 4.12
CA GLN A 43 -11.30 0.78 2.90
C GLN A 43 -10.85 1.67 1.74
N LEU A 44 -10.03 1.09 0.85
CA LEU A 44 -9.61 1.74 -0.39
C LEU A 44 -10.42 1.16 -1.55
N ARG A 45 -10.54 1.92 -2.64
CA ARG A 45 -11.17 1.44 -3.88
C ARG A 45 -10.26 1.81 -5.05
N ASN A 46 -9.60 0.81 -5.61
CA ASN A 46 -8.70 0.95 -6.76
C ASN A 46 -7.66 2.07 -6.57
N PRO A 47 -6.77 1.99 -5.56
CA PRO A 47 -5.67 2.94 -5.47
C PRO A 47 -4.77 2.80 -6.71
N TYR A 48 -4.49 3.91 -7.39
CA TYR A 48 -3.65 3.93 -8.61
C TYR A 48 -2.30 4.59 -8.42
N SER A 49 -2.17 5.47 -7.42
CA SER A 49 -0.95 6.24 -7.19
C SER A 49 -0.65 6.31 -5.69
N ILE A 50 0.63 6.37 -5.38
CA ILE A 50 1.17 6.56 -4.04
C ILE A 50 2.25 7.62 -4.15
N ILE A 51 2.20 8.59 -3.25
CA ILE A 51 3.26 9.56 -3.01
C ILE A 51 3.72 9.30 -1.58
N VAL A 52 5.01 9.11 -1.41
CA VAL A 52 5.67 8.93 -0.11
C VAL A 52 6.41 10.23 0.17
N ASP A 53 6.24 10.79 1.36
CA ASP A 53 6.97 12.00 1.74
C ASP A 53 8.41 11.67 2.21
N ASN A 54 9.18 12.70 2.54
CA ASN A 54 10.58 12.50 2.95
C ASN A 54 10.74 11.83 4.32
N ASN A 55 9.68 11.71 5.12
CA ASN A 55 9.68 11.04 6.41
C ASN A 55 9.21 9.57 6.32
N GLY A 56 8.68 9.15 5.16
CA GLY A 56 8.07 7.85 4.96
C GLY A 56 6.58 7.86 5.27
#